data_AF-A0A8C5EZF0-F1
#
_entry.id   AF-A0A8C5EZF0-F1
#
_cell.length_a   1.000
_cell.length_b   1.000
_cell.length_c   1.000
_cell.angle_alpha   90.00
_cell.angle_beta   90.00
_cell.angle_gamma   90.00
#
_symmetry.space_group_name_H-M   'P 1'
#
loop_
_entity.id
_entity.type
_entity.pdbx_description
1 polymer ?
#
loop_
_entity_poly.entity_id
_entity_poly.type
_entity_poly.pdbx_seq_one_letter_code
_entity_poly.pdbx_strand_id
1 'polypeptide(L)'
;IISPDASPNIVIILCGNKKDLDADREVTFLEASRFAQENELMFLETSALTGENVEEGFLKCARLILNKIESGELDPERMGSGIQYGDASLRQLRQPRSTTPQMKQQCNC
;
A
#
# COMPACT_ATOMS: atom_id res chain seq x y z
N ILE A 1 -13.55 -12.67 -5.01
CA ILE A 1 -12.51 -12.15 -4.10
C ILE A 1 -12.15 -10.69 -4.41
N ILE A 2 -12.83 -10.01 -5.34
CA ILE A 2 -12.84 -8.54 -5.44
C ILE A 2 -14.31 -8.13 -5.56
N SER A 3 -14.77 -7.14 -4.79
CA SER A 3 -16.16 -6.66 -4.89
C SER A 3 -16.39 -5.95 -6.23
N PRO A 4 -17.59 -6.03 -6.82
CA PRO A 4 -17.90 -5.30 -8.06
C PRO A 4 -17.75 -3.78 -7.90
N ASP A 5 -17.90 -3.27 -6.67
CA ASP A 5 -17.73 -1.86 -6.33
C ASP A 5 -16.28 -1.48 -5.98
N ALA A 6 -15.32 -2.38 -6.18
CA ALA A 6 -13.91 -2.07 -5.92
C ALA A 6 -13.38 -1.03 -6.94
N SER A 7 -12.54 -0.12 -6.45
CA SER A 7 -11.87 0.85 -7.32
C SER A 7 -11.07 0.11 -8.41
N PRO A 8 -11.18 0.49 -9.69
CA PRO A 8 -10.44 -0.14 -10.79
C PRO A 8 -8.93 0.02 -10.64
N ASN A 9 -8.48 0.95 -9.80
CA ASN A 9 -7.07 1.26 -9.61
C ASN A 9 -6.45 0.55 -8.38
N ILE A 10 -7.16 -0.43 -7.81
CA ILE A 10 -6.65 -1.24 -6.69
C ILE A 10 -5.31 -1.90 -7.06
N VAL A 11 -4.36 -1.86 -6.11
CA VAL A 11 -3.08 -2.56 -6.25
C VAL A 11 -3.24 -3.94 -5.61
N ILE A 12 -2.90 -4.99 -6.37
CA ILE A 12 -3.08 -6.38 -5.93
C ILE A 12 -1.72 -7.09 -5.95
N ILE A 13 -1.41 -7.80 -4.86
CA ILE A 13 -0.25 -8.66 -4.74
C ILE A 13 -0.74 -10.09 -4.47
N LEU A 14 -0.31 -11.03 -5.30
CA LEU A 14 -0.42 -12.45 -5.07
C LEU A 14 0.67 -12.90 -4.10
N CYS A 15 0.28 -13.40 -2.94
CA CYS A 15 1.21 -13.93 -1.94
C CYS A 15 1.13 -15.46 -1.90
N GLY A 16 2.18 -16.14 -2.35
CA GLY A 16 2.38 -17.57 -2.13
C GLY A 16 2.83 -17.80 -0.69
N ASN A 17 1.89 -17.92 0.25
CA ASN A 17 2.19 -18.07 1.67
C ASN A 17 2.61 -19.51 2.02
N LYS A 18 3.22 -19.69 3.21
CA LYS A 18 3.76 -20.96 3.74
C LYS A 18 4.96 -21.48 2.96
N LYS A 19 5.81 -20.58 2.47
CA LYS A 19 7.06 -20.92 1.77
C LYS A 19 7.97 -21.86 2.58
N ASP A 20 7.86 -21.85 3.91
CA ASP A 20 8.57 -22.76 4.82
C ASP A 20 8.25 -24.25 4.61
N LEU A 21 7.09 -24.59 4.04
CA LEU A 21 6.68 -25.96 3.74
C LEU A 21 7.12 -26.40 2.33
N ASP A 22 8.38 -26.19 1.98
CA ASP A 22 8.89 -26.47 0.63
C ASP A 22 8.83 -27.97 0.26
N ALA A 23 8.92 -28.86 1.26
CA ALA A 23 8.80 -30.30 1.07
C ALA A 23 7.38 -30.74 0.65
N ASP A 24 6.35 -29.99 1.04
CA ASP A 24 4.94 -30.25 0.72
C ASP A 24 4.42 -29.27 -0.35
N ARG A 25 5.33 -28.79 -1.22
CA ARG A 25 5.01 -27.78 -2.24
C ARG A 25 4.20 -28.39 -3.38
N GLU A 26 2.96 -27.96 -3.49
CA GLU A 26 2.06 -28.32 -4.61
C GLU A 26 2.08 -27.32 -5.77
N VAL A 27 2.47 -26.06 -5.52
CA VAL A 27 2.52 -25.00 -6.54
C VAL A 27 3.95 -24.51 -6.71
N THR A 28 4.45 -24.60 -7.94
CA THR A 28 5.81 -24.13 -8.25
C THR A 28 5.87 -22.61 -8.33
N PHE A 29 7.03 -22.05 -8.02
CA PHE A 29 7.27 -20.61 -8.18
C PHE A 29 6.95 -20.12 -9.60
N LEU A 30 7.35 -20.89 -10.63
CA LEU A 30 7.16 -20.50 -12.02
C LEU A 30 5.69 -20.46 -12.42
N GLU A 31 4.90 -21.44 -11.96
CA GLU A 31 3.46 -21.48 -12.22
C GLU A 31 2.75 -20.27 -11.60
N ALA A 32 3.00 -19.99 -10.33
CA ALA A 32 2.41 -18.86 -9.64
C ALA A 32 2.87 -17.51 -10.22
N SER A 33 4.15 -17.40 -10.57
CA SER A 33 4.72 -16.21 -11.21
C SER A 33 4.09 -15.95 -12.58
N ARG A 34 3.91 -17.00 -13.39
CA ARG A 34 3.24 -16.91 -14.68
C ARG A 34 1.78 -16.50 -14.52
N PHE A 35 1.05 -17.12 -13.59
CA PHE A 35 -0.32 -16.74 -13.30
C PHE A 35 -0.44 -15.27 -12.90
N ALA A 36 0.47 -14.77 -12.06
CA ALA A 36 0.51 -13.37 -11.67
C ALA A 36 0.76 -12.45 -12.88
N GLN A 37 1.72 -12.80 -13.75
CA GLN A 37 2.01 -12.03 -14.95
C GLN A 37 0.81 -11.98 -15.92
N GLU A 38 0.12 -13.09 -16.13
CA GLU A 38 -1.06 -13.18 -17.00
C GLU A 38 -2.26 -12.36 -16.48
N ASN A 39 -2.32 -12.10 -15.17
CA ASN A 39 -3.38 -11.33 -14.52
C ASN A 39 -2.91 -9.92 -14.07
N GLU A 40 -1.72 -9.48 -14.51
CA GLU A 40 -1.13 -8.18 -14.14
C GLU A 40 -1.01 -7.95 -12.62
N LEU A 41 -0.73 -9.04 -11.89
CA LEU A 41 -0.52 -9.04 -10.45
C LEU A 41 0.97 -9.03 -10.11
N MET A 42 1.34 -8.39 -9.01
CA MET A 42 2.64 -8.61 -8.40
C MET A 42 2.64 -9.97 -7.69
N PHE A 43 3.76 -10.68 -7.70
CA PHE A 43 3.90 -11.96 -6.99
C PHE A 43 5.03 -11.93 -5.97
N LEU A 44 4.80 -12.55 -4.81
CA LEU A 44 5.80 -12.78 -3.77
C LEU A 44 5.52 -14.09 -3.03
N GLU A 45 6.55 -14.90 -2.80
CA GLU A 45 6.44 -16.01 -1.84
C GLU A 45 6.76 -15.52 -0.44
N THR A 46 5.93 -15.90 0.53
CA THR A 46 6.01 -15.42 1.91
C THR A 46 5.89 -16.59 2.88
N SER A 47 6.45 -16.43 4.07
CA SER A 47 6.16 -17.32 5.19
C SER A 47 5.71 -16.48 6.38
N ALA A 48 4.41 -16.57 6.70
CA ALA A 48 3.89 -15.99 7.93
C ALA A 48 4.47 -16.64 9.19
N LEU A 49 5.00 -17.87 9.10
CA LEU A 49 5.61 -18.58 10.22
C LEU A 49 7.01 -18.04 10.53
N THR A 50 7.86 -17.91 9.51
CA THR A 50 9.25 -17.43 9.69
C THR A 50 9.37 -15.91 9.62
N GLY A 51 8.34 -15.23 9.10
CA GLY A 51 8.36 -13.80 8.80
C GLY A 51 8.98 -13.47 7.44
N GLU A 52 9.46 -14.47 6.68
CA GLU A 52 10.11 -14.24 5.40
C GLU A 52 9.17 -13.53 4.42
N ASN A 53 9.65 -12.43 3.84
CA ASN A 53 8.99 -11.60 2.83
C ASN A 53 7.64 -11.01 3.23
N VAL A 54 7.20 -11.17 4.49
CA VAL A 54 5.94 -10.60 4.98
C VAL A 54 6.02 -9.07 4.95
N GLU A 55 7.02 -8.49 5.60
CA GLU A 55 7.24 -7.04 5.60
C GLU A 55 7.49 -6.50 4.19
N GLU A 56 8.30 -7.20 3.40
CA GLU A 56 8.60 -6.81 2.01
C GLU A 56 7.33 -6.74 1.15
N GLY A 57 6.41 -7.69 1.32
CA GLY A 57 5.12 -7.69 0.63
C GLY A 57 4.31 -6.43 0.90
N PHE A 58 4.15 -6.06 2.19
CA PHE A 58 3.45 -4.84 2.57
C PHE A 58 4.16 -3.58 2.07
N LEU A 59 5.49 -3.51 2.23
CA LEU A 59 6.27 -2.36 1.78
C LEU A 59 6.23 -2.19 0.26
N LYS A 60 6.24 -3.27 -0.52
CA LYS A 60 6.07 -3.22 -1.97
C LYS A 60 4.68 -2.71 -2.35
N CYS A 61 3.64 -3.19 -1.68
CA CYS A 61 2.28 -2.72 -1.90
C CYS A 61 2.15 -1.21 -1.64
N ALA A 62 2.64 -0.75 -0.48
CA ALA A 62 2.59 0.67 -0.11
C ALA A 62 3.36 1.56 -1.10
N ARG A 63 4.56 1.12 -1.53
CA ARG A 63 5.35 1.85 -2.54
C ARG A 63 4.63 1.94 -3.87
N LEU A 64 3.99 0.87 -4.33
CA LEU A 64 3.23 0.90 -5.58
C LEU A 64 2.04 1.86 -5.52
N ILE A 65 1.30 1.86 -4.41
CA ILE A 65 0.19 2.80 -4.19
C ILE A 65 0.73 4.24 -4.26
N LEU A 66 1.85 4.52 -3.58
CA LEU A 66 2.46 5.85 -3.61
C LEU A 66 2.90 6.26 -5.02
N ASN A 67 3.58 5.37 -5.74
CA ASN A 67 4.02 5.63 -7.11
C ASN A 67 2.84 5.96 -8.04
N LYS A 68 1.70 5.25 -7.89
CA LYS A 68 0.48 5.54 -8.65
C LYS A 68 -0.16 6.88 -8.29
N ILE A 69 0.00 7.34 -7.04
CA ILE A 69 -0.42 8.69 -6.64
C ILE A 69 0.48 9.74 -7.28
N GLU A 70 1.80 9.52 -7.24
CA GLU A 70 2.79 10.42 -7.82
C GLU A 70 2.70 10.51 -9.36
N SER A 71 2.33 9.42 -10.03
CA SER A 71 2.07 9.40 -11.48
C SER A 71 0.72 10.01 -11.88
N GLY A 72 -0.17 10.28 -10.91
CA GLY A 72 -1.52 10.79 -11.13
C GLY A 72 -2.54 9.75 -11.57
N GLU A 73 -2.18 8.45 -11.59
CA GLU A 73 -3.11 7.35 -11.87
C GLU A 73 -4.11 7.13 -10.72
N LEU A 74 -3.70 7.44 -9.48
CA LEU A 74 -4.52 7.39 -8.28
C LEU A 74 -4.66 8.79 -7.67
N ASP A 75 -5.90 9.23 -7.50
CA ASP A 75 -6.22 10.44 -6.75
C ASP A 75 -6.83 10.06 -5.39
N PRO A 76 -6.14 10.35 -4.27
CA PRO A 76 -6.64 10.10 -2.93
C PRO A 76 -7.89 10.92 -2.59
N GLU A 77 -8.10 12.09 -3.20
CA GLU A 77 -9.26 12.95 -2.92
C GLU A 77 -10.53 12.49 -3.66
N ARG A 78 -10.38 11.59 -4.65
CA ARG A 78 -11.51 11.03 -5.38
C ARG A 78 -12.38 10.17 -4.44
N MET A 79 -13.67 10.53 -4.35
CA MET A 79 -14.65 9.75 -3.60
C MET A 79 -14.71 8.31 -4.12
N GLY A 80 -14.55 7.33 -3.22
CA GLY A 80 -14.49 5.90 -3.58
C GLY A 80 -13.09 5.40 -3.99
N SER A 81 -12.02 6.19 -3.84
CA SER A 81 -10.64 5.75 -4.09
C SER A 81 -10.18 4.66 -3.13
N GLY A 82 -10.74 4.62 -1.91
CA GLY A 82 -10.33 3.71 -0.84
C GLY A 82 -8.99 4.08 -0.18
N ILE A 83 -8.38 5.21 -0.56
CA ILE A 83 -7.11 5.70 -0.03
C ILE A 83 -7.38 6.89 0.89
N GLN A 84 -6.81 6.87 2.10
CA GLN A 84 -6.86 8.00 3.03
C GLN A 84 -5.43 8.39 3.41
N TYR A 85 -5.11 9.67 3.30
CA TYR A 85 -3.94 10.20 3.99
C TYR A 85 -4.18 10.04 5.49
N GLY A 86 -3.33 9.26 6.16
CA GLY A 86 -3.42 9.05 7.61
C GLY A 86 -3.53 10.38 8.36
N ASP A 87 -4.17 10.34 9.53
CA ASP A 87 -4.58 11.53 10.28
C ASP A 87 -3.49 12.62 10.31
N ALA A 88 -3.86 13.81 9.82
CA ALA A 88 -3.00 14.98 9.77
C ALA A 88 -2.46 15.37 11.17
N SER A 89 -3.14 14.95 12.25
CA SER A 89 -2.69 15.15 13.64
C SER A 89 -1.33 14.51 13.93
N LEU A 90 -0.96 13.40 13.25
CA LEU A 90 0.36 12.78 13.36
C LEU A 90 1.45 13.52 12.57
N ARG A 91 1.09 14.25 11.50
CA ARG A 91 2.03 15.13 10.78
C ARG A 91 2.42 16.34 11.63
N GLN A 92 1.52 16.80 12.49
CA GLN A 92 1.75 17.93 13.40
C GLN A 92 2.73 17.60 14.54
N LEU A 93 2.86 16.32 14.92
CA LEU A 93 3.82 15.86 15.94
C LEU A 93 5.26 15.75 15.42
N ARG A 94 5.48 15.82 14.10
CA ARG A 94 6.82 15.73 13.47
C ARG A 94 7.43 17.07 13.06
N GLN A 95 6.74 18.20 13.26
CA GLN A 95 7.34 19.51 13.06
C GLN A 95 8.12 19.92 14.33
N PRO A 96 9.43 20.23 14.25
CA PRO A 96 10.07 21.00 15.30
C PRO A 96 9.34 22.35 15.36
N ARG A 97 8.84 22.71 16.55
CA ARG A 97 8.21 24.00 16.82
C ARG A 97 9.14 25.12 16.37
N SER A 98 8.81 25.80 15.28
CA SER A 98 9.37 27.12 14.99
C SER A 98 8.75 28.11 15.98
N THR A 99 9.55 28.52 16.96
CA THR A 99 9.20 29.62 17.86
C THR A 99 9.50 30.94 17.18
N THR A 100 8.46 31.70 16.81
CA THR A 100 8.52 33.17 16.78
C THR A 100 7.12 33.77 17.02
N PRO A 101 7.03 34.95 17.68
CA PRO A 101 5.89 35.32 18.51
C PRO A 101 4.78 36.08 17.77
N GLN A 102 3.57 35.97 18.33
CA GLN A 102 2.33 36.66 17.99
C GLN A 102 2.49 38.16 17.69
N MET A 103 1.81 38.63 16.64
CA MET A 103 1.25 39.97 16.63
C MET A 103 -0.20 39.93 16.16
N LYS A 104 -1.06 40.53 16.99
CA LYS A 104 -2.52 40.62 16.92
C LYS A 104 -3.03 41.23 15.61
N GLN A 105 -4.35 41.11 15.45
CA GLN A 105 -5.28 42.11 14.88
C GLN A 105 -5.61 41.87 13.39
N GLN A 106 -6.86 41.84 12.91
CA GLN A 106 -8.20 42.02 13.48
C GLN A 106 -9.19 41.65 12.37
N CYS A 107 -10.29 40.97 12.71
CA CYS A 107 -11.40 40.73 11.79
C CYS A 107 -11.97 42.05 11.25
N ASN A 108 -12.45 42.06 10.00
CA ASN A 108 -13.69 42.75 9.66
C ASN A 108 -14.25 42.38 8.27
N CYS A 109 -15.58 42.27 8.27
CA CYS A 109 -16.57 42.23 7.19
C CYS A 109 -16.67 40.93 6.37
#